data_AF-C0BBI4-F1
#
_entry.id   AF-C0BBI4-F1
#
_cell.length_a   1.000
_cell.length_b   1.000
_cell.length_c   1.000
_cell.angle_alpha   90.00
_cell.angle_beta   90.00
_cell.angle_gamma   90.00
#
_symmetry.space_group_name_H-M   'P 1'
#
loop_
_entity.id
_entity.type
_entity.pdbx_description
1 polymer ?
#
loop_
_entity_poly.entity_id
_entity_poly.type
_entity_poly.pdbx_seq_one_letter_code
_entity_poly.pdbx_strand_id
1 'polypeptide(L)' 'MNVSVGDKVIYSKYAGTEVELDDEEYIIVKQNDILAVIR' A
#
# COMPACT_ATOMS: atom_id res chain seq x y z
N MET A 1 10.46 -2.48 7.69
CA MET A 1 9.55 -3.65 7.59
C MET A 1 9.69 -4.22 6.18
N ASN A 2 9.99 -5.51 6.02
CA ASN A 2 10.01 -6.12 4.69
C ASN A 2 8.60 -6.55 4.32
N VAL A 3 8.15 -6.18 3.12
CA VAL A 3 6.88 -6.59 2.51
C VAL A 3 7.18 -7.35 1.22
N SER A 4 6.36 -8.33 0.91
CA SER A 4 6.44 -9.12 -0.32
C SER A 4 5.19 -8.94 -1.16
N VAL A 5 5.29 -9.23 -2.45
CA VAL A 5 4.14 -9.23 -3.35
C VAL A 5 3.09 -10.21 -2.82
N GLY A 6 1.84 -9.73 -2.68
CA GLY A 6 0.72 -10.49 -2.15
C GLY A 6 0.43 -10.28 -0.66
N ASP A 7 1.31 -9.60 0.08
CA ASP A 7 1.05 -9.24 1.47
C ASP A 7 -0.12 -8.25 1.57
N LYS A 8 -1.07 -8.53 2.47
CA LYS A 8 -2.10 -7.57 2.86
C LYS A 8 -1.56 -6.68 3.96
N VAL A 9 -1.68 -5.37 3.80
CA VAL A 9 -1.06 -4.42 4.73
C VAL A 9 -2.05 -3.37 5.23
N ILE A 10 -1.76 -2.80 6.40
CA ILE A 10 -2.40 -1.58 6.90
C ILE A 10 -1.42 -0.44 6.70
N TYR A 11 -1.86 0.63 6.06
CA TYR A 11 -1.11 1.87 5.90
C TYR A 11 -1.86 3.03 6.56
N SER A 12 -1.16 4.14 6.79
CA SER A 12 -1.76 5.34 7.38
C SER A 12 -2.89 5.90 6.49
N LYS A 13 -4.07 6.18 7.06
CA LYS A 13 -5.30 6.60 6.33
C LYS A 13 -5.12 7.73 5.31
N TYR A 14 -4.20 8.66 5.57
CA TYR A 14 -3.95 9.83 4.73
C TYR A 14 -2.63 9.75 3.97
N ALA A 15 -1.99 8.58 3.97
CA ALA A 15 -0.76 8.33 3.22
C ALA A 15 -1.08 7.71 1.86
N GLY A 16 -0.24 8.04 0.90
CA GLY A 16 -0.27 7.48 -0.45
C GLY A 16 -0.75 8.45 -1.53
N THR A 17 -0.69 7.99 -2.76
CA THR A 17 -1.18 8.70 -3.94
C THR A 17 -1.96 7.72 -4.79
N GLU A 18 -3.23 8.04 -5.05
CA GLU A 18 -4.10 7.28 -5.93
C GLU A 18 -3.65 7.47 -7.38
N VAL A 19 -3.57 6.36 -8.11
CA VAL A 19 -3.21 6.34 -9.54
C VAL A 19 -4.07 5.31 -10.25
N GLU A 20 -4.48 5.65 -11.46
CA GLU A 20 -5.22 4.75 -12.35
C GLU A 20 -4.30 4.27 -13.46
N LEU A 21 -4.26 2.96 -13.70
CA LEU A 21 -3.46 2.33 -14.74
C LEU A 21 -4.24 1.15 -15.31
N ASP A 22 -4.36 1.08 -16.64
CA ASP A 22 -5.02 -0.02 -17.34
C ASP A 22 -6.44 -0.33 -16.81
N ASP A 23 -7.24 0.72 -16.55
CA ASP A 23 -8.60 0.65 -15.97
C ASP A 23 -8.66 0.05 -14.55
N GLU A 24 -7.53 0.00 -13.84
CA GLU A 24 -7.44 -0.44 -12.44
C GLU A 24 -6.96 0.69 -11.52
N GLU A 25 -7.58 0.78 -10.34
CA GLU A 25 -7.21 1.75 -9.29
C GLU A 25 -6.12 1.18 -8.38
N TYR A 26 -5.06 1.97 -8.17
CA TYR A 26 -3.94 1.64 -7.31
C TYR A 26 -3.66 2.76 -6.31
N ILE A 27 -3.00 2.42 -5.21
CA ILE A 27 -2.42 3.39 -4.29
C ILE A 27 -0.93 3.15 -4.13
N ILE A 28 -0.13 4.17 -4.42
CA ILE A 28 1.30 4.17 -4.18
C ILE A 28 1.54 4.67 -2.76
N VAL A 29 2.14 3.85 -1.91
CA VAL A 29 2.48 4.19 -0.52
C VAL A 29 3.97 4.02 -0.26
N LYS A 30 4.56 4.89 0.55
CA LYS A 30 5.95 4.71 0.99
C LYS A 30 6.00 3.58 2.02
N GLN A 31 7.09 2.84 2.01
CA GLN A 31 7.31 1.73 2.96
C GLN A 31 7.23 2.15 4.43
N ASN A 32 7.63 3.38 4.76
CA ASN A 32 7.55 3.92 6.12
C ASN A 32 6.11 4.21 6.59
N ASP A 33 5.16 4.35 5.66
CA ASP A 33 3.75 4.60 5.98
C ASP A 33 2.96 3.29 6.22
N ILE A 34 3.60 2.14 6.03
CA ILE A 34 3.04 0.80 6.31
C ILE A 34 3.16 0.52 7.81
N LEU A 35 2.01 0.36 8.46
CA LEU A 35 1.89 0.17 9.90
C LEU A 35 1.96 -1.30 10.31
N ALA A 36 1.41 -2.21 9.50
CA ALA A 36 1.36 -3.65 9.78
C ALA A 36 1.15 -4.51 8.52
N VAL A 37 1.53 -5.78 8.60
CA VAL A 37 1.16 -6.84 7.65
C VAL A 37 0.10 -7.74 8.30
N ILE A 38 -0.99 -8.01 7.61
CA ILE A 38 -2.10 -8.88 8.04
C ILE A 38 -1.83 -10.30 7.52
N ARG A 39 -2.01 -11.30 8.38
CA ARG A 39 -1.98 -12.74 8.04
C ARG A 39 -3.37 -13.36 8.14
#